data_AF-B1XYC4-F1
#
_entry.id   AF-B1XYC4-F1
#
_cell.length_a   1.000
_cell.length_b   1.000
_cell.length_c   1.000
_cell.angle_alpha   90.00
_cell.angle_beta   90.00
_cell.angle_gamma   90.00
#
_symmetry.space_group_name_H-M   'P 1'
#
loop_
_entity.id
_entity.type
_entity.pdbx_description
1 polymer ?
#
loop_
_entity_poly.entity_id
_entity_poly.type
_entity_poly.pdbx_seq_one_letter_code
_entity_poly.pdbx_strand_id
1 'polypeptide(L)'
;MPSADHRSPRSTGPLVTHPSPGTGRRRSRGFTLIELMIAVAIVGILAAVALPSYTDYLRRGRIPEAFTYLSNYRVQMEQYYQDNRNYGTGTDCAGGAILSAPAGTKFFTYSCAITDSGQGYDLTATSTAELNSAHVYTIDEANNRGTTAFKGETGLTNACWLVRGNEC
;
A
#
# COMPACT_ATOMS: atom_id res chain seq x y z
N MET A 1 -27.00 12.65 -99.46
CA MET A 1 -26.18 13.83 -99.79
C MET A 1 -25.43 14.27 -98.54
N PRO A 2 -24.21 14.80 -98.67
CA PRO A 2 -23.01 14.22 -98.08
C PRO A 2 -22.33 15.13 -97.04
N SER A 3 -21.13 14.71 -96.62
CA SER A 3 -20.00 15.57 -96.20
C SER A 3 -20.00 16.02 -94.72
N ALA A 4 -18.89 15.97 -94.00
CA ALA A 4 -17.52 15.61 -94.33
C ALA A 4 -16.74 15.22 -93.07
N ASP A 5 -15.75 14.41 -93.36
CA ASP A 5 -14.57 14.01 -92.60
C ASP A 5 -13.82 15.19 -91.95
N HIS A 6 -13.37 15.02 -90.71
CA HIS A 6 -12.23 15.79 -90.19
C HIS A 6 -11.47 15.00 -89.13
N ARG A 7 -10.57 14.12 -89.60
CA ARG A 7 -9.45 13.61 -88.80
C ARG A 7 -8.47 14.73 -88.48
N SER A 8 -8.08 14.83 -87.21
CA SER A 8 -6.85 15.52 -86.78
C SER A 8 -5.95 14.57 -85.97
N PRO A 9 -4.62 14.79 -85.99
CA PRO A 9 -3.63 13.76 -85.71
C PRO A 9 -3.29 13.63 -84.23
N ARG A 10 -2.98 12.41 -83.79
CA ARG A 10 -2.47 12.11 -82.45
C ARG A 10 -1.05 12.66 -82.30
N SER A 11 -0.90 13.63 -81.40
CA SER A 11 0.37 14.12 -80.88
C SER A 11 1.02 13.04 -80.01
N THR A 12 2.04 12.37 -80.54
CA THR A 12 2.99 11.55 -79.78
C THR A 12 3.93 12.47 -78.99
N GLY A 13 3.56 12.76 -77.75
CA GLY A 13 4.49 13.34 -76.78
C GLY A 13 5.42 12.26 -76.19
N PRO A 14 6.66 12.59 -75.82
CA PRO A 14 7.60 11.62 -75.25
C PRO A 14 7.13 11.14 -73.87
N LEU A 15 7.25 9.83 -73.65
CA LEU A 15 6.91 9.15 -72.40
C LEU A 15 7.86 9.61 -71.28
N VAL A 16 7.37 10.47 -70.38
CA VAL A 16 8.10 10.84 -69.15
C VAL A 16 8.10 9.63 -68.23
N THR A 17 9.22 8.92 -68.17
CA THR A 17 9.44 7.87 -67.18
C THR A 17 9.77 8.51 -65.84
N HIS A 18 8.82 8.52 -64.91
CA HIS A 18 9.07 8.90 -63.52
C HIS A 18 9.96 7.83 -62.86
N PRO A 19 11.14 8.18 -62.32
CA PRO A 19 11.91 7.26 -61.52
C PRO A 19 11.12 6.93 -60.26
N SER A 20 10.74 5.66 -60.12
CA SER A 20 10.13 5.13 -58.90
C SER A 20 11.08 5.36 -57.73
N PRO A 21 10.65 6.02 -56.63
CA PRO A 21 11.47 6.19 -55.47
C PRO A 21 11.70 4.79 -54.88
N GLY A 22 12.93 4.30 -54.99
CA GLY A 22 13.33 3.03 -54.40
C GLY A 22 12.94 3.02 -52.93
N THR A 23 11.99 2.17 -52.58
CA THR A 23 11.62 1.87 -51.20
C THR A 23 12.84 1.31 -50.50
N GLY A 24 13.61 2.19 -49.87
CA GLY A 24 14.70 1.83 -48.98
C GLY A 24 14.12 0.97 -47.87
N ARG A 25 14.34 -0.35 -47.95
CA ARG A 25 13.98 -1.30 -46.90
C ARG A 25 14.70 -0.87 -45.63
N ARG A 26 13.98 -0.18 -44.74
CA ARG A 26 14.49 0.15 -43.40
C ARG A 26 14.88 -1.18 -42.76
N ARG A 27 16.19 -1.39 -42.55
CA ARG A 27 16.66 -2.58 -41.83
C ARG A 27 16.09 -2.49 -40.42
N SER A 28 15.19 -3.41 -40.09
CA SER A 28 14.75 -3.65 -38.72
C SER A 28 15.98 -4.07 -37.91
N ARG A 29 16.49 -3.15 -37.08
CA ARG A 29 17.54 -3.44 -36.11
C ARG A 29 16.89 -4.23 -34.98
N GLY A 30 17.28 -5.49 -34.82
CA GLY A 30 16.87 -6.32 -33.68
C GLY A 30 17.71 -6.01 -32.45
N PHE A 31 17.16 -6.31 -31.27
CA PHE A 31 17.89 -6.29 -30.00
C PHE A 31 18.90 -7.44 -29.97
N THR A 32 20.10 -7.19 -29.46
CA THR A 32 21.08 -8.25 -29.22
C THR A 32 20.77 -8.99 -27.92
N LEU A 33 21.15 -10.27 -27.82
CA LEU A 33 21.02 -11.03 -26.56
C LEU A 33 21.84 -10.40 -25.44
N ILE A 34 22.97 -9.75 -25.77
CA ILE A 34 23.83 -9.08 -24.80
C ILE A 34 23.19 -7.81 -24.25
N GLU A 35 22.50 -7.01 -25.09
CA GLU A 35 21.73 -5.85 -24.60
C GLU A 35 20.62 -6.27 -23.65
N LEU A 36 19.95 -7.39 -23.95
CA LEU A 36 18.90 -7.92 -23.08
C LEU A 36 19.48 -8.42 -21.75
N MET A 37 20.62 -9.12 -21.75
CA MET A 37 21.28 -9.55 -20.51
C MET A 37 21.66 -8.36 -19.62
N ILE A 38 22.24 -7.30 -20.19
CA ILE A 38 22.61 -6.10 -19.44
C ILE A 38 21.37 -5.40 -18.90
N ALA A 39 20.31 -5.28 -19.70
CA ALA A 39 19.05 -4.67 -19.27
C ALA A 39 18.43 -5.42 -18.08
N VAL A 40 18.38 -6.75 -18.15
CA VAL A 40 17.86 -7.59 -17.06
C VAL A 40 18.75 -7.50 -15.81
N ALA A 41 20.07 -7.45 -15.98
CA ALA A 41 21.00 -7.28 -14.87
C ALA A 41 20.77 -5.94 -14.13
N ILE A 42 20.59 -4.84 -14.86
CA ILE A 42 20.30 -3.53 -14.26
C ILE A 42 18.95 -3.54 -13.53
N VAL A 43 17.90 -4.08 -14.16
CA VAL A 43 16.57 -4.18 -13.54
C VAL A 43 16.62 -5.06 -12.28
N GLY A 44 17.39 -6.15 -12.30
CA GLY A 44 17.58 -7.02 -11.13
C GLY A 44 18.19 -6.29 -9.93
N ILE A 45 19.23 -5.46 -10.16
CA ILE A 45 19.87 -4.65 -9.11
C ILE A 45 18.87 -3.63 -8.54
N LEU A 46 18.14 -2.94 -9.41
CA LEU A 46 17.15 -1.95 -8.97
C LEU A 46 16.01 -2.61 -8.17
N ALA A 47 15.51 -3.76 -8.62
CA ALA A 47 14.44 -4.48 -7.94
C ALA A 47 14.86 -4.97 -6.55
N ALA A 48 16.11 -5.39 -6.38
CA ALA A 48 16.63 -5.85 -5.08
C ALA A 48 16.57 -4.77 -3.99
N VAL A 49 16.74 -3.49 -4.35
CA VAL A 49 16.63 -2.37 -3.40
C VAL A 49 15.19 -1.85 -3.31
N ALA A 50 14.50 -1.75 -4.44
CA ALA A 50 13.18 -1.15 -4.51
C ALA A 50 12.08 -1.99 -3.81
N LEU A 51 12.10 -3.31 -3.97
CA LEU A 51 11.08 -4.20 -3.40
C LEU A 51 11.01 -4.17 -1.85
N PRO A 52 12.11 -4.35 -1.09
CA PRO A 52 12.04 -4.26 0.37
C PRO A 52 11.63 -2.86 0.84
N SER A 53 12.10 -1.80 0.16
CA SER A 53 11.70 -0.43 0.51
C SER A 53 10.21 -0.17 0.27
N TYR A 54 9.66 -0.67 -0.85
CA TYR A 54 8.24 -0.52 -1.17
C TYR A 54 7.33 -1.28 -0.20
N THR A 55 7.73 -2.50 0.21
CA THR A 55 6.96 -3.26 1.20
C THR A 55 6.98 -2.60 2.58
N ASP A 56 8.11 -2.03 3.02
CA ASP A 56 8.17 -1.23 4.25
C ASP A 56 7.27 0.02 4.17
N TYR A 57 7.22 0.70 3.01
CA TYR A 57 6.32 1.83 2.79
C TYR A 57 4.85 1.44 2.94
N LEU A 58 4.42 0.34 2.29
CA LEU A 58 3.05 -0.14 2.40
C LEU A 58 2.67 -0.51 3.84
N ARG A 59 3.58 -1.17 4.57
CA ARG A 59 3.38 -1.53 5.98
C ARG A 59 3.18 -0.31 6.86
N ARG A 60 4.04 0.71 6.72
CA ARG A 60 3.91 1.98 7.45
C ARG A 60 2.58 2.66 7.16
N GLY A 61 2.08 2.58 5.92
CA GLY A 61 0.77 3.09 5.55
C GLY A 61 -0.41 2.41 6.25
N ARG A 62 -0.22 1.21 6.83
CA ARG A 62 -1.25 0.47 7.59
C ARG A 62 -1.21 0.72 9.09
N ILE A 63 -0.07 1.13 9.66
CA ILE A 63 0.08 1.38 11.10
C ILE A 63 -0.97 2.36 11.65
N PRO A 64 -1.33 3.48 10.97
CA PRO A 64 -2.34 4.43 11.49
C PRO A 64 -3.73 3.83 11.72
N GLU A 65 -4.04 2.69 11.09
CA GLU A 65 -5.28 1.93 11.36
C GLU A 65 -5.38 1.56 12.85
N ALA A 66 -4.30 0.99 13.40
CA ALA A 66 -4.23 0.60 14.81
C ALA A 66 -4.50 1.78 15.75
N PHE A 67 -3.87 2.92 15.48
CA PHE A 67 -3.99 4.12 16.33
C PHE A 67 -5.41 4.69 16.30
N THR A 68 -6.03 4.67 15.12
CA THR A 68 -7.41 5.14 14.95
C THR A 68 -8.36 4.30 15.79
N TYR A 69 -8.25 2.97 15.71
CA TYR A 69 -9.12 2.08 16.47
C TYR A 69 -8.83 2.11 17.97
N LEU A 70 -7.58 2.12 18.40
CA LEU A 70 -7.23 2.30 19.82
C LEU A 70 -7.82 3.60 20.40
N SER A 71 -7.73 4.70 19.64
CA SER A 71 -8.31 5.98 20.04
C SER A 71 -9.84 5.92 20.12
N ASN A 72 -10.50 5.26 19.15
CA ASN A 72 -11.95 5.09 19.17
C ASN A 72 -12.41 4.22 20.33
N TYR A 73 -11.71 3.13 20.62
CA TYR A 73 -12.00 2.25 21.74
C TYR A 73 -11.81 2.96 23.07
N ARG A 74 -10.76 3.78 23.23
CA ARG A 74 -10.62 4.65 24.40
C ARG A 74 -11.86 5.52 24.60
N VAL A 75 -12.35 6.20 23.55
CA VAL A 75 -13.56 7.02 23.66
C VAL A 75 -14.78 6.20 24.12
N GLN A 76 -14.94 4.97 23.62
CA GLN A 76 -16.00 4.07 24.05
C GLN A 76 -15.85 3.62 25.51
N MET A 77 -14.62 3.37 25.96
CA MET A 77 -14.33 3.03 27.36
C MET A 77 -14.74 4.18 28.30
N GLU A 78 -14.36 5.41 27.95
CA GLU A 78 -14.71 6.60 28.73
C GLU A 78 -16.23 6.79 28.79
N GLN A 79 -16.93 6.63 27.66
CA GLN A 79 -18.39 6.69 27.62
C GLN A 79 -19.03 5.63 28.52
N TYR A 80 -18.57 4.38 28.42
CA TYR A 80 -19.07 3.29 29.25
C TYR A 80 -18.84 3.55 30.74
N TYR A 81 -17.68 4.12 31.11
CA TYR A 81 -17.38 4.47 32.49
C TYR A 81 -18.31 5.56 33.04
N GLN A 82 -18.71 6.55 32.22
CA GLN A 82 -19.69 7.56 32.66
C GLN A 82 -21.03 6.92 33.06
N ASP A 83 -21.45 5.89 32.33
CA ASP A 83 -22.73 5.21 32.56
C ASP A 83 -22.66 4.19 33.71
N ASN A 84 -21.54 3.47 33.83
CA ASN A 84 -21.43 2.29 34.68
C ASN A 84 -20.49 2.47 35.89
N ARG A 85 -19.70 3.54 35.91
CA ARG A 85 -18.64 3.82 36.91
C ARG A 85 -17.62 2.69 37.06
N ASN A 86 -17.41 1.93 35.99
CA ASN A 86 -16.49 0.81 35.87
C ASN A 86 -16.18 0.63 34.38
N TYR A 87 -14.96 0.21 34.02
CA TYR A 87 -14.57 -0.06 32.63
C TYR A 87 -14.94 -1.47 32.15
N GLY A 88 -15.26 -2.40 33.05
CA GLY A 88 -15.62 -3.77 32.69
C GLY A 88 -15.08 -4.78 33.70
N THR A 89 -14.92 -6.04 33.30
CA THR A 89 -14.32 -7.08 34.14
C THR A 89 -13.45 -8.03 33.33
N GLY A 90 -12.24 -8.32 33.80
CA GLY A 90 -11.34 -9.26 33.11
C GLY A 90 -11.01 -8.78 31.69
N THR A 91 -11.39 -9.55 30.66
CA THR A 91 -11.24 -9.17 29.24
C THR A 91 -12.50 -8.53 28.65
N ASP A 92 -13.60 -8.49 29.40
CA ASP A 92 -14.88 -7.96 28.97
C ASP A 92 -14.96 -6.46 29.23
N CYS A 93 -14.24 -5.71 28.40
CA CYS A 93 -14.21 -4.26 28.44
C CYS A 93 -15.47 -3.65 27.82
N ALA A 94 -15.97 -2.59 28.45
CA ALA A 94 -17.19 -1.88 28.06
C ALA A 94 -18.39 -2.84 27.80
N GLY A 95 -18.59 -3.83 28.68
CA GLY A 95 -19.67 -4.81 28.55
C GLY A 95 -19.54 -5.74 27.34
N GLY A 96 -18.32 -5.90 26.81
CA GLY A 96 -18.03 -6.75 25.65
C GLY A 96 -18.02 -6.01 24.30
N ALA A 97 -18.20 -4.68 24.30
CA ALA A 97 -18.20 -3.88 23.07
C ALA A 97 -16.86 -3.90 22.30
N ILE A 98 -15.76 -4.21 22.99
CA ILE A 98 -14.39 -4.18 22.42
C ILE A 98 -13.93 -5.56 21.91
N LEU A 99 -14.81 -6.57 21.90
CA LEU A 99 -14.40 -7.97 21.66
C LEU A 99 -14.10 -8.34 20.20
N SER A 100 -14.14 -7.41 19.25
CA SER A 100 -13.73 -7.71 17.88
C SER A 100 -13.28 -6.46 17.12
N ALA A 101 -12.21 -6.63 16.36
CA ALA A 101 -11.77 -5.68 15.36
C ALA A 101 -12.93 -5.42 14.37
N PRO A 102 -13.20 -4.17 13.94
CA PRO A 102 -14.34 -3.90 13.07
C PRO A 102 -14.24 -4.68 11.76
N ALA A 103 -15.39 -5.02 11.18
CA ALA A 103 -15.42 -5.81 9.95
C ALA A 103 -14.53 -5.18 8.86
N GLY A 104 -13.56 -5.95 8.35
CA GLY A 104 -12.65 -5.52 7.30
C GLY A 104 -11.24 -5.13 7.76
N THR A 105 -10.96 -5.06 9.07
CA THR A 105 -9.58 -4.91 9.56
C THR A 105 -8.83 -6.23 9.38
N LYS A 106 -7.72 -6.21 8.63
CA LYS A 106 -6.92 -7.41 8.34
C LYS A 106 -5.56 -7.39 9.03
N PHE A 107 -5.03 -6.20 9.28
CA PHE A 107 -3.63 -6.02 9.67
C PHE A 107 -3.42 -5.99 11.18
N PHE A 108 -4.47 -5.76 11.97
CA PHE A 108 -4.41 -5.70 13.42
C PHE A 108 -5.60 -6.41 14.05
N THR A 109 -5.34 -7.09 15.17
CA THR A 109 -6.34 -7.52 16.13
C THR A 109 -6.29 -6.62 17.36
N TYR A 110 -7.39 -6.55 18.09
CA TYR A 110 -7.51 -5.73 19.28
C TYR A 110 -7.91 -6.60 20.45
N SER A 111 -7.30 -6.33 21.60
CA SER A 111 -7.65 -6.95 22.87
C SER A 111 -7.73 -5.89 23.95
N CYS A 112 -8.38 -6.23 25.04
CA CYS A 112 -8.49 -5.38 26.20
C CYS A 112 -8.32 -6.21 27.47
N ALA A 113 -7.67 -5.61 28.47
CA ALA A 113 -7.56 -6.14 29.82
C ALA A 113 -7.94 -5.07 30.82
N ILE A 114 -8.89 -5.37 31.70
CA ILE A 114 -9.29 -4.51 32.81
C ILE A 114 -8.29 -4.66 33.95
N THR A 115 -7.87 -3.54 34.50
CA THR A 115 -6.96 -3.43 35.64
C THR A 115 -7.66 -2.77 36.82
N ASP A 116 -6.97 -2.69 37.96
CA ASP A 116 -7.41 -1.93 39.14
C ASP A 116 -8.86 -2.19 39.55
N SER A 117 -9.26 -3.46 39.52
CA SER A 117 -10.60 -3.92 39.89
C SER A 117 -11.73 -3.23 39.14
N GLY A 118 -11.49 -2.84 37.88
CA GLY A 118 -12.49 -2.14 37.06
C GLY A 118 -12.18 -0.67 36.78
N GLN A 119 -11.18 -0.12 37.46
CA GLN A 119 -10.88 1.32 37.42
C GLN A 119 -9.81 1.70 36.40
N GLY A 120 -9.14 0.72 35.79
CA GLY A 120 -8.21 0.94 34.70
C GLY A 120 -8.38 -0.09 33.59
N TYR A 121 -7.68 0.14 32.49
CA TYR A 121 -7.63 -0.81 31.39
C TYR A 121 -6.34 -0.67 30.58
N ASP A 122 -5.99 -1.73 29.86
CA ASP A 122 -4.99 -1.68 28.79
C ASP A 122 -5.63 -2.18 27.48
N LEU A 123 -5.71 -1.29 26.49
CA LEU A 123 -6.13 -1.61 25.13
C LEU A 123 -4.91 -1.91 24.29
N THR A 124 -4.87 -3.08 23.67
CA THR A 124 -3.73 -3.53 22.85
C THR A 124 -4.15 -3.74 21.40
N ALA A 125 -3.37 -3.20 20.46
CA ALA A 125 -3.45 -3.53 19.04
C ALA A 125 -2.24 -4.38 18.66
N THR A 126 -2.47 -5.60 18.16
CA THR A 126 -1.42 -6.54 17.74
C THR A 126 -1.50 -6.77 16.25
N SER A 127 -0.38 -6.59 15.54
CA SER A 127 -0.33 -6.86 14.10
C SER A 127 -0.56 -8.33 13.80
N THR A 128 -1.28 -8.62 12.71
CA THR A 128 -1.45 -9.98 12.19
C THR A 128 -0.31 -10.36 11.25
N ALA A 129 -0.25 -11.64 10.88
CA ALA A 129 0.68 -12.14 9.86
C ALA A 129 0.51 -11.44 8.49
N GLU A 130 -0.68 -10.91 8.19
CA GLU A 130 -0.98 -10.19 6.93
C GLU A 130 -0.17 -8.89 6.80
N LEU A 131 0.19 -8.26 7.92
CA LEU A 131 1.06 -7.09 7.90
C LEU A 131 2.51 -7.47 7.57
N ASN A 132 2.87 -8.74 7.75
CA ASN A 132 4.21 -9.28 7.50
C ASN A 132 5.31 -8.50 8.26
N SER A 133 4.97 -8.01 9.45
CA SER A 133 5.87 -7.36 10.39
C SER A 133 5.18 -7.29 11.75
N ALA A 134 5.89 -7.61 12.83
CA ALA A 134 5.31 -7.62 14.16
C ALA A 134 5.33 -6.21 14.79
N HIS A 135 4.16 -5.76 15.21
CA HIS A 135 3.91 -4.51 15.92
C HIS A 135 2.90 -4.73 17.04
N VAL A 136 3.15 -4.14 18.20
CA VAL A 136 2.21 -4.14 19.32
C VAL A 136 2.16 -2.74 19.92
N TYR A 137 0.97 -2.16 19.95
CA TYR A 137 0.71 -0.82 20.46
C TYR A 137 -0.32 -0.88 21.58
N THR A 138 -0.15 -0.04 22.60
CA THR A 138 -1.04 0.02 23.76
C THR A 138 -1.55 1.42 24.04
N ILE A 139 -2.70 1.51 24.71
CA ILE A 139 -3.20 2.74 25.35
C ILE A 139 -4.02 2.38 26.59
N ASP A 140 -3.79 3.09 27.69
CA ASP A 140 -4.51 2.91 28.95
C ASP A 140 -5.57 4.00 29.19
N GLU A 141 -6.19 4.00 30.38
CA GLU A 141 -7.16 5.01 30.81
C GLU A 141 -6.52 6.39 31.04
N ALA A 142 -5.24 6.45 31.43
CA ALA A 142 -4.49 7.69 31.62
C ALA A 142 -3.95 8.33 30.33
N ASN A 143 -4.21 7.70 29.17
CA ASN A 143 -3.73 8.11 27.83
C ASN A 143 -2.22 7.93 27.67
N ASN A 144 -1.62 7.06 28.50
CA ASN A 144 -0.27 6.60 28.24
C ASN A 144 -0.32 5.68 27.04
N ARG A 145 0.48 6.01 26.04
CA ARG A 145 0.59 5.24 24.80
C ARG A 145 1.85 4.41 24.88
N GLY A 146 1.83 3.21 24.34
CA GLY A 146 2.98 2.32 24.38
C GLY A 146 3.25 1.65 23.05
N THR A 147 4.52 1.35 22.79
CA THR A 147 4.92 0.37 21.78
C THR A 147 5.75 -0.70 22.46
N THR A 148 5.28 -1.94 22.43
CA THR A 148 5.97 -3.10 23.04
C THR A 148 6.58 -4.03 21.99
N ALA A 149 6.19 -3.87 20.73
CA ALA A 149 6.90 -4.44 19.59
C ALA A 149 6.85 -3.52 18.37
N PHE A 150 7.95 -3.44 17.62
CA PHE A 150 8.04 -2.66 16.38
C PHE A 150 9.03 -3.31 15.41
N LYS A 151 8.59 -3.57 14.17
CA LYS A 151 9.42 -4.20 13.12
C LYS A 151 10.03 -5.55 13.54
N GLY A 152 9.36 -6.31 14.39
CA GLY A 152 9.86 -7.59 14.90
C GLY A 152 10.70 -7.51 16.17
N GLU A 153 11.14 -6.32 16.57
CA GLU A 153 11.76 -6.12 17.88
C GLU A 153 10.66 -6.16 18.95
N THR A 154 10.89 -6.93 20.03
CA THR A 154 9.93 -7.14 21.13
C THR A 154 10.53 -6.69 22.45
N GLY A 155 9.68 -6.46 23.46
CA GLY A 155 10.13 -6.00 24.78
C GLY A 155 10.49 -4.52 24.82
N LEU A 156 9.98 -3.74 23.85
CA LEU A 156 10.11 -2.30 23.84
C LEU A 156 9.31 -1.68 24.99
N THR A 157 9.79 -0.55 25.51
CA THR A 157 9.15 0.20 26.62
C THR A 157 8.88 1.65 26.23
N ASN A 158 8.80 1.93 24.93
CA ASN A 158 8.56 3.27 24.42
C ASN A 158 7.18 3.76 24.88
N ALA A 159 7.14 4.91 25.55
CA ALA A 159 5.92 5.57 26.02
C ALA A 159 5.18 6.34 24.91
N CYS A 160 5.25 5.85 23.67
CA CYS A 160 4.53 6.40 22.55
C CYS A 160 4.31 5.34 21.46
N TRP A 161 3.48 5.69 20.48
CA TRP A 161 3.24 4.88 19.29
C TRP A 161 4.30 5.15 18.23
N LEU A 162 5.21 4.20 18.01
CA LEU A 162 6.27 4.31 17.03
C LEU A 162 5.71 4.20 15.61
N VAL A 163 6.14 5.12 14.74
CA VAL A 163 5.79 5.08 13.30
C VAL A 163 7.03 4.89 12.44
N ARG A 164 8.18 5.39 12.90
CA ARG A 164 9.47 5.28 12.21
C ARG A 164 10.63 5.24 13.20
N GLY A 165 11.39 4.15 13.17
CA GLY A 165 12.58 4.02 14.02
C GLY A 165 12.17 4.15 15.48
N ASN A 166 12.80 5.07 16.20
CA ASN A 166 12.53 5.35 17.61
C ASN A 166 11.68 6.61 17.82
N GLU A 167 11.17 7.18 16.73
CA GLU A 167 10.38 8.40 16.75
C GLU A 167 8.88 8.07 16.70
N CYS A 168 8.18 8.80 17.56
CA CYS A 168 6.77 9.14 17.45
C CYS A 168 6.70 10.55 16.82
#